data_AF-A0A8J6LX28-F1
#
_entry.id   AF-A0A8J6LX28-F1
#
_cell.length_a   1.000
_cell.length_b   1.000
_cell.length_c   1.000
_cell.angle_alpha   90.00
_cell.angle_beta   90.00
_cell.angle_gamma   90.00
#
_symmetry.space_group_name_H-M   'P 1'
#
loop_
_entity.id
_entity.type
_entity.pdbx_description
1 polymer ?
#
loop_
_entity_poly.entity_id
_entity_poly.type
_entity_poly.pdbx_seq_one_letter_code
_entity_poly.pdbx_strand_id
1 'polypeptide(L)'
;MTRILAAAALAAFALAACDTVTKGTPAGPIATACEDNLGLGEGVCACIERKAAGDLSDDAYDFLAASLSGDNDRADGLQRDLSVSEATAASMIMVTAPAACMSEG
;
A
#
# COMPACT_ATOMS: atom_id res chain seq x y z
N MET A 1 -15.98 8.70 64.25
CA MET A 1 -16.30 7.44 63.54
C MET A 1 -17.05 7.87 62.30
N THR A 2 -16.57 7.78 61.06
CA THR A 2 -15.83 6.70 60.40
C THR A 2 -15.05 7.30 59.23
N ARG A 3 -13.77 6.93 59.13
CA ARG A 3 -12.83 7.31 58.08
C ARG A 3 -12.96 6.32 56.90
N ILE A 4 -12.44 6.75 55.75
CA ILE A 4 -11.95 5.93 54.62
C ILE A 4 -13.04 5.35 53.71
N LEU A 5 -13.04 5.78 52.45
CA LEU A 5 -13.10 4.91 51.26
C LEU A 5 -12.70 5.75 50.04
N ALA A 6 -11.38 5.85 49.87
CA ALA A 6 -10.74 6.25 48.63
C ALA A 6 -10.30 5.00 47.86
N ALA A 7 -10.17 5.16 46.54
CA ALA A 7 -9.33 4.37 45.65
C ALA A 7 -9.80 2.94 45.29
N ALA A 8 -10.65 2.84 44.28
CA ALA A 8 -10.76 1.62 43.45
C ALA A 8 -11.35 1.93 42.07
N ALA A 9 -10.63 2.65 41.19
CA ALA A 9 -11.06 2.82 39.80
C ALA A 9 -9.91 3.17 38.82
N LEU A 10 -8.69 2.71 39.06
CA LEU A 10 -7.52 2.98 38.22
C LEU A 10 -6.70 1.70 37.99
N ALA A 11 -7.25 0.74 37.25
CA ALA A 11 -6.50 -0.48 36.87
C ALA A 11 -6.99 -1.15 35.57
N ALA A 12 -7.53 -0.40 34.59
CA ALA A 12 -8.09 -1.00 33.37
C ALA A 12 -7.46 -0.51 32.04
N PHE A 13 -6.30 0.16 32.06
CA PHE A 13 -5.67 0.69 30.83
C PHE A 13 -4.29 0.10 30.49
N ALA A 14 -3.86 -0.99 31.15
CA ALA A 14 -2.50 -1.51 30.97
C ALA A 14 -2.34 -2.59 29.87
N LEU A 15 -3.41 -2.97 29.15
CA LEU A 15 -3.37 -4.08 28.18
C LEU A 15 -3.51 -3.68 26.70
N ALA A 16 -3.56 -2.39 26.37
CA ALA A 16 -3.68 -1.94 24.97
C ALA A 16 -2.34 -1.58 24.29
N ALA A 17 -1.20 -1.76 24.96
CA ALA A 17 0.11 -1.31 24.47
C ALA A 17 1.02 -2.43 23.93
N CYS A 18 0.56 -3.69 23.88
CA CYS A 18 1.37 -4.83 23.42
C CYS A 18 0.95 -5.42 22.06
N ASP A 19 -0.04 -4.83 21.38
CA ASP A 19 -0.43 -5.19 20.00
C ASP A 19 0.20 -4.26 18.93
N THR A 20 1.15 -3.41 19.33
CA THR A 20 1.87 -2.49 18.42
C THR A 20 3.15 -3.11 17.84
N VAL A 21 3.30 -4.44 17.92
CA VAL A 21 4.45 -5.17 17.41
C VAL A 21 3.97 -6.05 16.26
N THR A 22 4.45 -5.76 15.05
CA THR A 22 4.20 -6.48 13.77
C THR A 22 2.99 -6.07 12.92
N LYS A 23 2.52 -4.82 12.99
CA LYS A 23 1.93 -4.23 11.77
C LYS A 23 3.10 -3.79 10.92
N GLY A 24 3.47 -4.61 9.93
CA GLY A 24 4.42 -4.21 8.88
C GLY A 24 4.03 -2.84 8.33
N THR A 25 5.00 -2.11 7.77
CA THR A 25 4.72 -0.86 7.05
C THR A 25 3.49 -1.08 6.18
N PRO A 26 2.41 -0.29 6.35
CA PRO A 26 1.19 -0.53 5.60
C PRO A 26 1.54 -0.57 4.12
N ALA A 27 1.13 -1.66 3.45
CA ALA A 27 1.24 -1.79 2.00
C ALA A 27 0.63 -0.54 1.38
N GLY A 28 1.36 0.12 0.49
CA GLY A 28 0.80 1.29 -0.17
C GLY A 28 -0.20 0.87 -1.25
N PRO A 29 -0.74 1.85 -1.99
CA PRO A 29 -1.91 1.63 -2.83
C PRO A 29 -1.65 0.62 -3.95
N ILE A 30 -0.43 0.57 -4.52
CA ILE A 30 -0.08 -0.41 -5.56
C ILE A 30 0.02 -1.82 -4.97
N ALA A 31 0.69 -2.02 -3.83
CA ALA A 31 0.82 -3.35 -3.24
C ALA A 31 -0.55 -3.90 -2.82
N THR A 32 -1.38 -3.05 -2.19
CA THR A 32 -2.76 -3.41 -1.81
C THR A 32 -3.58 -3.81 -3.04
N ALA A 33 -3.59 -2.97 -4.09
CA ALA A 33 -4.35 -3.26 -5.30
C ALA A 33 -3.83 -4.51 -6.03
N CYS A 34 -2.52 -4.73 -6.02
CA CYS A 34 -1.87 -5.91 -6.58
C CYS A 34 -2.30 -7.21 -5.87
N GLU A 35 -2.33 -7.22 -4.53
CA GLU A 35 -2.77 -8.38 -3.77
C GLU A 35 -4.25 -8.67 -4.04
N ASP A 36 -5.09 -7.63 -3.98
CA ASP A 36 -6.54 -7.75 -4.10
C ASP A 36 -6.98 -8.16 -5.52
N ASN A 37 -6.32 -7.66 -6.56
CA ASN A 37 -6.79 -7.84 -7.95
C ASN A 37 -5.97 -8.84 -8.76
N LEU A 38 -4.68 -9.02 -8.44
CA LEU A 38 -3.80 -9.93 -9.19
C LEU A 38 -3.56 -11.26 -8.45
N GLY A 39 -3.91 -11.36 -7.16
CA GLY A 39 -3.69 -12.56 -6.36
C GLY A 39 -2.21 -12.93 -6.21
N LEU A 40 -1.32 -11.94 -6.35
CA LEU A 40 0.11 -12.11 -6.16
C LEU A 40 0.43 -12.07 -4.65
N GLY A 41 1.53 -12.72 -4.26
CA GLY A 41 1.94 -12.73 -2.85
C GLY A 41 2.43 -11.36 -2.38
N GLU A 42 2.25 -11.06 -1.09
CA GLU A 42 2.64 -9.79 -0.43
C GLU A 42 4.06 -9.34 -0.81
N GLY A 43 5.05 -10.25 -0.79
CA GLY A 43 6.44 -9.94 -1.16
C GLY A 43 6.61 -9.48 -2.61
N VAL A 44 5.85 -10.06 -3.54
CA VAL A 44 5.88 -9.69 -4.97
C VAL A 44 5.21 -8.33 -5.16
N CYS A 45 4.05 -8.12 -4.54
CA CYS A 45 3.33 -6.85 -4.62
C CYS A 45 4.10 -5.68 -3.98
N ALA A 46 4.74 -5.91 -2.83
CA ALA A 46 5.63 -4.93 -2.21
C ALA A 46 6.86 -4.63 -3.09
N CYS A 47 7.38 -5.61 -3.82
CA CYS A 47 8.46 -5.37 -4.79
C CYS A 47 7.98 -4.51 -5.97
N ILE A 48 6.81 -4.81 -6.54
CA ILE A 48 6.23 -4.04 -7.65
C ILE A 48 6.01 -2.59 -7.20
N GLU A 49 5.45 -2.38 -6.01
CA GLU A 49 5.26 -1.05 -5.45
C GLU A 49 6.59 -0.29 -5.31
N ARG A 50 7.64 -0.91 -4.72
CA ARG A 50 8.95 -0.24 -4.58
C ARG A 50 9.55 0.15 -5.92
N LYS A 51 9.44 -0.71 -6.94
CA LYS A 51 9.91 -0.39 -8.31
C LYS A 51 9.09 0.76 -8.89
N ALA A 52 7.77 0.70 -8.80
CA ALA A 52 6.91 1.78 -9.26
C ALA A 52 7.23 3.12 -8.58
N ALA A 53 7.41 3.14 -7.26
CA ALA A 53 7.75 4.34 -6.50
C ALA A 53 9.15 4.89 -6.80
N GLY A 54 10.07 4.05 -7.29
CA GLY A 54 11.43 4.46 -7.68
C GLY A 54 11.54 4.92 -9.13
N ASP A 55 10.73 4.34 -10.02
CA ASP A 55 10.87 4.49 -11.47
C ASP A 55 9.81 5.40 -12.11
N LEU A 56 8.69 5.66 -11.42
CA LEU A 56 7.57 6.47 -11.92
C LEU A 56 7.52 7.84 -11.25
N SER A 57 6.94 8.82 -11.96
CA SER A 57 6.47 10.06 -11.34
C SER A 57 5.24 9.80 -10.46
N ASP A 58 4.91 10.74 -9.57
CA ASP A 58 3.75 10.62 -8.68
C ASP A 58 2.44 10.39 -9.47
N ASP A 59 2.23 11.12 -10.57
CA ASP A 59 1.03 10.97 -11.41
C ASP A 59 0.98 9.61 -12.10
N ALA A 60 2.13 9.09 -12.56
CA ALA A 60 2.22 7.78 -13.20
C ALA A 60 2.05 6.63 -12.18
N TYR A 61 2.53 6.83 -10.96
CA TYR A 61 2.32 5.92 -9.84
C TYR A 61 0.82 5.87 -9.48
N ASP A 62 0.16 7.03 -9.36
CA ASP A 62 -1.27 7.14 -9.10
C ASP A 62 -2.10 6.51 -10.21
N PHE A 63 -1.71 6.69 -11.47
CA PHE A 63 -2.35 6.06 -12.62
C PHE A 63 -2.25 4.54 -12.55
N LEU A 64 -1.07 4.02 -12.20
CA LEU A 64 -0.85 2.58 -12.04
C LEU A 64 -1.68 2.03 -10.88
N ALA A 65 -1.75 2.74 -9.76
CA ALA A 65 -2.57 2.34 -8.62
C ALA A 65 -4.06 2.31 -8.95
N ALA A 66 -4.57 3.34 -9.64
CA ALA A 66 -5.96 3.38 -10.11
C ALA A 66 -6.26 2.25 -11.10
N SER A 67 -5.34 1.99 -12.04
CA SER A 67 -5.48 0.92 -13.03
C SER A 67 -5.53 -0.47 -12.37
N LEU A 68 -4.66 -0.73 -11.39
CA LEU A 68 -4.62 -2.01 -10.68
C LEU A 68 -5.82 -2.22 -9.76
N SER A 69 -6.39 -1.15 -9.21
CA SER A 69 -7.59 -1.21 -8.35
C SER A 69 -8.91 -1.24 -9.13
N GLY A 70 -8.86 -1.13 -10.46
CA GLY A 70 -10.05 -1.10 -11.32
C GLY A 70 -10.83 0.23 -11.27
N ASP A 71 -10.23 1.30 -10.73
CA ASP A 71 -10.81 2.65 -10.71
C ASP A 71 -10.61 3.33 -12.07
N ASN A 72 -11.38 2.87 -13.07
CA ASN A 72 -11.26 3.33 -14.45
C ASN A 72 -11.53 4.83 -14.61
N ASP A 73 -12.47 5.38 -13.84
CA ASP A 73 -12.81 6.82 -13.91
C ASP A 73 -11.61 7.68 -13.46
N ARG A 74 -10.92 7.27 -12.39
CA ARG A 74 -9.70 7.94 -11.93
C ARG A 74 -8.53 7.70 -12.88
N ALA A 75 -8.35 6.47 -13.36
CA ALA A 75 -7.28 6.12 -14.30
C ALA A 75 -7.40 6.93 -15.61
N ASP A 76 -8.60 7.06 -16.16
CA ASP A 76 -8.89 7.86 -17.36
C ASP A 76 -8.59 9.35 -17.15
N GLY A 77 -8.86 9.87 -15.94
CA GLY A 77 -8.49 11.23 -15.57
C GLY A 77 -6.98 11.43 -15.59
N LEU A 78 -6.27 10.58 -14.83
CA LEU A 78 -4.81 10.64 -14.70
C LEU A 78 -4.10 10.44 -16.04
N GLN A 79 -4.58 9.51 -16.87
CA GLN A 79 -3.98 9.22 -18.17
C GLN A 79 -3.90 10.45 -19.09
N ARG A 80 -4.86 11.38 -18.97
CA ARG A 80 -4.89 12.60 -19.79
C ARG A 80 -3.85 13.63 -19.38
N ASP A 81 -3.40 13.55 -18.12
CA ASP A 81 -2.40 14.44 -17.55
C ASP A 81 -0.97 13.87 -17.71
N LEU A 82 -0.85 12.57 -17.98
CA LEU A 82 0.44 11.92 -18.23
C LEU A 82 1.04 12.32 -19.59
N SER A 83 2.34 12.54 -19.59
CA SER A 83 3.11 12.53 -20.83
C SER A 83 3.15 11.12 -21.45
N VAL A 84 3.40 11.05 -22.76
CA VAL A 84 3.60 9.77 -23.48
C VAL A 84 4.71 8.93 -22.82
N SER A 85 5.79 9.57 -22.36
CA SER A 85 6.88 8.90 -21.66
C SER A 85 6.45 8.29 -20.33
N GLU A 86 5.65 8.99 -19.54
CA GLU A 86 5.17 8.51 -18.23
C GLU A 86 4.16 7.37 -18.39
N ALA A 87 3.21 7.51 -19.30
CA ALA A 87 2.26 6.44 -19.61
C ALA A 87 2.98 5.17 -20.11
N THR A 88 4.04 5.34 -20.90
CA THR A 88 4.89 4.22 -21.35
C THR A 88 5.63 3.58 -20.19
N ALA A 89 6.22 4.37 -19.28
CA ALA A 89 6.91 3.86 -18.11
C ALA A 89 5.97 3.07 -17.19
N ALA A 90 4.79 3.60 -16.89
CA ALA A 90 3.78 2.91 -16.09
C ALA A 90 3.34 1.58 -16.75
N SER A 91 3.15 1.58 -18.07
CA SER A 91 2.84 0.37 -18.83
C SER A 91 3.96 -0.66 -18.77
N MET A 92 5.22 -0.22 -18.86
CA MET A 92 6.38 -1.10 -18.76
C MET A 92 6.53 -1.71 -17.38
N ILE A 93 6.19 -0.99 -16.30
CA ILE A 93 6.16 -1.57 -14.95
C ILE A 93 5.18 -2.74 -14.88
N MET A 94 3.95 -2.60 -15.42
CA MET A 94 2.97 -3.70 -15.42
C MET A 94 3.47 -4.96 -16.15
N VAL A 95 4.25 -4.79 -17.22
CA VAL A 95 4.75 -5.91 -18.03
C VAL A 95 6.00 -6.55 -17.41
N THR A 96 6.91 -5.74 -16.87
CA THR A 96 8.26 -6.21 -16.50
C THR A 96 8.44 -6.43 -15.00
N ALA A 97 7.73 -5.67 -14.15
CA ALA A 97 7.90 -5.77 -12.71
C ALA A 97 7.46 -7.11 -12.13
N PRO A 98 6.34 -7.76 -12.55
CA PRO A 98 5.96 -9.05 -11.99
C PRO A 98 7.03 -10.12 -12.19
N ALA A 99 7.59 -10.25 -13.39
CA ALA A 99 8.64 -11.22 -13.67
C ALA A 99 9.93 -10.96 -12.88
N ALA A 100 10.33 -9.68 -12.77
CA ALA A 100 11.48 -9.30 -11.97
C ALA A 100 11.26 -9.61 -10.48
N CYS A 101 10.08 -9.27 -9.95
CA CYS A 101 9.76 -9.42 -8.54
C CYS A 101 9.51 -10.87 -8.11
N MET A 102 8.98 -11.73 -8.98
CA MET A 102 8.90 -13.18 -8.72
C MET A 102 10.27 -13.84 -8.61
N SER A 103 11.34 -13.22 -9.13
CA SER A 103 12.71 -13.73 -9.02
C SER A 103 13.42 -13.29 -7.73
N GLU A 104 12.86 -12.29 -7.03
CA GLU A 104 13.42 -11.67 -5.83
C GLU A 104 12.78 -12.19 -4.52
N GLY A 105 11.62 -12.85 -4.59
CA GLY A 105 10.86 -13.40 -3.46
C GLY A 105 10.79 -14.92 -3.46
#